data_AF-X1JS52-F1
#
_entry.id   AF-X1JS52-F1
#
_cell.length_a   1.000
_cell.length_b   1.000
_cell.length_c   1.000
_cell.angle_alpha   90.00
_cell.angle_beta   90.00
_cell.angle_gamma   90.00
#
_symmetry.space_group_name_H-M   'P 1'
#
loop_
_entity.id
_entity.type
_entity.pdbx_description
1 polymer ?
#
loop_
_entity_poly.entity_id
_entity_poly.type
_entity_poly.pdbx_seq_one_letter_code
_entity_poly.pdbx_strand_id
1 'polypeptide(L)'
;DGPTDINGFIQFTALDIDAYSVEVSATGYNWDQSFVTIDYDGEGKLVEFYLDLVFTPGNGFIDVYVYDSGTLNPIVGADVTLYSEYGYYLTQGVTDITGFYNFTGLGVAMYRVEAYAMSYDYDSSWVTIDFDGEAELVEFYLEPTFTPGDGFIEVYVYDSVTLD
;
A
#
# COMPACT_ATOMS: atom_id res chain seq x y z
N ASP A 1 19.18 24.78 2.84
CA ASP A 1 18.96 23.35 2.55
C ASP A 1 20.27 22.71 2.08
N GLY A 2 20.33 21.38 2.02
CA GLY A 2 21.50 20.63 1.56
C GLY A 2 21.50 19.19 2.08
N PRO A 3 22.23 18.27 1.41
CA PRO A 3 22.40 16.90 1.88
C PRO A 3 23.35 16.85 3.08
N THR A 4 23.21 15.83 3.90
CA THR A 4 24.18 15.50 4.95
C THR A 4 25.47 14.91 4.37
N ASP A 5 26.56 14.98 5.13
CA ASP A 5 27.82 14.33 4.82
C ASP A 5 27.79 12.81 5.10
N ILE A 6 28.93 12.13 4.93
CA ILE A 6 29.06 10.69 5.15
C ILE A 6 28.76 10.24 6.59
N ASN A 7 28.82 11.15 7.55
CA ASN A 7 28.50 10.87 8.96
C ASN A 7 27.06 11.28 9.31
N GLY A 8 26.25 11.70 8.33
CA GLY A 8 24.89 12.18 8.57
C GLY A 8 24.82 13.61 9.12
N PHE A 9 25.89 14.41 9.00
CA PHE A 9 25.95 15.76 9.55
C PHE A 9 25.74 16.84 8.49
N ILE A 10 25.03 17.91 8.85
CA ILE A 10 24.99 19.18 8.13
C ILE A 10 24.95 20.34 9.14
N GLN A 11 25.58 21.46 8.81
CA GLN A 11 25.54 22.66 9.64
C GLN A 11 25.03 23.86 8.84
N PHE A 12 24.07 24.59 9.42
CA PHE A 12 23.68 25.93 8.99
C PHE A 12 24.36 26.95 9.91
N THR A 13 24.92 28.01 9.31
CA THR A 13 25.66 29.07 10.05
C THR A 13 25.08 30.44 9.72
N ALA A 14 25.41 31.44 10.54
CA ALA A 14 24.90 32.81 10.41
C ALA A 14 23.36 32.86 10.40
N LEU A 15 22.73 32.13 11.31
CA LEU A 15 21.30 32.20 11.58
C LEU A 15 21.00 33.41 12.47
N ASP A 16 19.92 34.11 12.17
CA ASP A 16 19.41 35.21 12.99
C ASP A 16 18.70 34.67 14.25
N ILE A 17 18.41 35.57 15.20
CA ILE A 17 17.59 35.26 16.37
C ILE A 17 16.13 35.08 15.92
N ASP A 18 15.74 33.84 15.65
CA ASP A 18 14.39 33.48 15.19
C ASP A 18 14.07 32.00 15.48
N ALA A 19 12.82 31.60 15.24
CA ALA A 19 12.38 30.22 15.22
C ALA A 19 12.50 29.60 13.82
N TYR A 20 13.08 28.40 13.75
CA TYR A 20 13.32 27.63 12.54
C TYR A 20 12.62 26.27 12.62
N SER A 21 12.07 25.83 11.49
CA SER A 21 11.68 24.43 11.28
C SER A 21 12.80 23.72 10.53
N VAL A 22 13.20 22.56 11.04
CA VAL A 22 14.17 21.68 10.39
C VAL A 22 13.41 20.44 9.95
N GLU A 23 13.43 20.17 8.65
CA GLU A 23 12.82 18.99 8.03
C GLU A 23 13.91 18.10 7.48
N VAL A 24 13.78 16.80 7.68
CA VAL A 24 14.71 15.80 7.16
C VAL A 24 13.94 14.70 6.46
N SER A 25 14.51 14.23 5.35
CA SER A 25 13.98 13.11 4.58
C SER A 25 15.14 12.31 4.02
N ALA A 26 15.00 10.99 3.98
CA ALA A 26 15.93 10.10 3.30
C ALA A 26 15.16 9.06 2.50
N THR A 27 15.69 8.65 1.35
CA THR A 27 15.07 7.59 0.55
C THR A 27 14.94 6.30 1.36
N GLY A 28 13.74 5.73 1.43
CA GLY A 28 13.46 4.52 2.21
C GLY A 28 13.15 4.77 3.69
N TYR A 29 13.08 6.04 4.12
CA TYR A 29 12.73 6.43 5.48
C TYR A 29 11.54 7.38 5.50
N ASN A 30 10.81 7.37 6.62
CA ASN A 30 9.83 8.40 6.91
C ASN A 30 10.54 9.75 7.07
N TRP A 31 9.91 10.81 6.57
CA TRP A 31 10.39 12.16 6.84
C TRP A 31 10.04 12.56 8.28
N ASP A 32 10.83 13.47 8.85
CA ASP A 32 10.62 13.97 10.20
C ASP A 32 10.89 15.47 10.26
N GLN A 33 10.33 16.15 11.27
CA GLN A 33 10.45 17.58 11.47
C GLN A 33 10.61 17.93 12.95
N SER A 34 11.48 18.90 13.21
CA SER A 34 11.65 19.47 14.54
C SER A 34 11.71 21.00 14.48
N PHE A 35 11.36 21.65 15.58
CA PHE A 35 11.37 23.11 15.71
C PHE A 35 12.46 23.52 16.68
N VAL A 36 13.24 24.53 16.31
CA VAL A 36 14.34 25.06 17.11
C VAL A 36 14.35 26.59 17.04
N THR A 37 14.60 27.23 18.17
CA THR A 37 14.72 28.70 18.25
C THR A 37 16.15 29.09 18.56
N ILE A 38 16.66 30.11 17.88
CA ILE A 38 17.89 30.81 18.24
C ILE A 38 17.50 32.00 19.11
N ASP A 39 17.92 32.00 20.37
CA ASP A 39 17.47 32.94 21.39
C ASP A 39 18.41 34.16 21.52
N TYR A 40 19.67 34.04 21.10
CA TYR A 40 20.68 35.12 21.14
C TYR A 40 21.82 34.92 20.12
N ASP A 41 22.56 36.00 19.85
CA ASP A 41 23.67 36.01 18.89
C ASP A 41 24.82 35.06 19.32
N GLY A 42 25.27 34.23 18.38
CA GLY A 42 26.30 33.22 18.59
C GLY A 42 25.81 31.93 19.27
N GLU A 43 24.51 31.75 19.49
CA GLU A 43 23.98 30.49 20.01
C GLU A 43 24.11 29.36 18.99
N GLY A 44 24.52 28.18 19.48
CA GLY A 44 24.48 26.93 18.72
C GLY A 44 23.42 26.00 19.30
N LYS A 45 22.62 25.38 18.43
CA LYS A 45 21.67 24.32 18.80
C LYS A 45 22.01 23.05 18.02
N LEU A 46 21.88 21.92 18.68
CA LEU A 46 21.94 20.60 18.06
C LEU A 46 20.50 20.08 17.94
N VAL A 47 20.14 19.61 16.74
CA VAL A 47 18.88 18.92 16.47
C VAL A 47 19.25 17.55 15.91
N GLU A 48 18.78 16.49 16.56
CA GLU A 48 19.02 15.10 16.14
C GLU A 48 17.71 14.50 15.63
N PHE A 49 17.80 13.71 14.57
CA PHE A 49 16.67 12.98 13.98
C PHE A 49 16.97 11.49 13.94
N TYR A 50 15.96 10.68 14.26
CA TYR A 50 16.01 9.22 14.18
C TYR A 50 14.91 8.78 13.24
N LEU A 51 15.25 8.65 11.95
CA LEU A 51 14.25 8.32 10.95
C LEU A 51 13.91 6.82 11.00
N ASP A 52 12.61 6.53 11.01
CA ASP A 52 12.10 5.17 10.85
C ASP A 52 12.15 4.75 9.39
N LEU A 53 12.52 3.50 9.14
CA LEU A 53 12.44 2.91 7.80
C LEU A 53 10.99 2.84 7.34
N VAL A 54 10.74 3.15 6.07
CA VAL A 54 9.44 2.90 5.42
C VAL A 54 9.17 1.39 5.33
N PHE A 55 10.23 0.58 5.27
CA PHE A 55 10.18 -0.87 5.23
C PHE A 55 11.41 -1.48 5.90
N THR A 56 11.20 -2.38 6.84
CA THR A 56 12.24 -3.20 7.45
C THR A 56 12.30 -4.55 6.72
N PRO A 57 13.41 -4.88 6.03
CA PRO A 57 13.56 -6.21 5.43
C PRO A 57 13.54 -7.30 6.51
N GLY A 58 12.85 -8.40 6.22
CA GLY A 58 12.82 -9.59 7.06
C GLY A 58 12.64 -10.85 6.22
N ASN A 59 12.23 -11.93 6.88
CA ASN A 59 11.97 -13.23 6.26
C ASN A 59 10.48 -13.59 6.26
N GLY A 60 9.58 -12.66 6.61
CA GLY A 60 8.14 -12.90 6.63
C GLY A 60 7.49 -12.94 5.24
N PHE A 61 6.27 -13.49 5.21
CA PHE A 61 5.50 -13.73 3.99
C PHE A 61 4.02 -13.34 4.19
N ILE A 62 3.39 -12.84 3.13
CA ILE A 62 1.92 -12.74 3.07
C ILE A 62 1.47 -13.49 1.81
N ASP A 63 0.77 -14.59 2.03
CA ASP A 63 0.06 -15.35 1.01
C ASP A 63 -1.29 -14.69 0.73
N VAL A 64 -1.56 -14.40 -0.54
CA VAL A 64 -2.79 -13.75 -0.98
C VAL A 64 -3.52 -14.64 -1.95
N TYR A 65 -4.82 -14.87 -1.70
CA TYR A 65 -5.72 -15.47 -2.67
C TYR A 65 -6.84 -14.50 -3.03
N VAL A 66 -7.17 -14.41 -4.31
CA VAL A 66 -8.24 -13.55 -4.82
C VAL A 66 -9.26 -14.40 -5.56
N TYR A 67 -10.51 -14.30 -5.12
CA TYR A 67 -11.64 -15.05 -5.65
C TYR A 67 -12.77 -14.12 -6.09
N ASP A 68 -13.58 -14.61 -7.02
CA ASP A 68 -14.88 -14.03 -7.36
C ASP A 68 -15.88 -14.37 -6.25
N SER A 69 -16.53 -13.37 -5.65
CA SER A 69 -17.39 -13.59 -4.47
C SER A 69 -18.65 -14.42 -4.77
N GLY A 70 -19.15 -14.41 -6.01
CA GLY A 70 -20.36 -15.13 -6.40
C GLY A 70 -20.10 -16.57 -6.80
N THR A 71 -19.06 -16.79 -7.60
CA THR A 71 -18.72 -18.11 -8.15
C THR A 71 -17.68 -18.87 -7.34
N LEU A 72 -16.95 -18.18 -6.45
CA LEU A 72 -15.81 -18.69 -5.69
C LEU A 72 -14.65 -19.19 -6.57
N ASN A 73 -14.65 -18.85 -7.86
CA ASN A 73 -13.56 -19.17 -8.76
C ASN A 73 -12.37 -18.23 -8.49
N PRO A 74 -11.12 -18.71 -8.67
CA PRO A 74 -9.95 -17.85 -8.56
C PRO A 74 -9.95 -16.79 -9.65
N ILE A 75 -9.59 -15.56 -9.27
CA ILE A 75 -9.38 -14.47 -10.22
C ILE A 75 -7.91 -14.46 -10.61
N VAL A 76 -7.64 -14.83 -11.86
CA VAL A 76 -6.30 -14.86 -12.46
C VAL A 76 -5.93 -13.46 -12.95
N GLY A 77 -4.71 -13.00 -12.63
CA GLY A 77 -4.22 -11.70 -13.07
C GLY A 77 -4.85 -10.52 -12.33
N ALA A 78 -5.39 -10.73 -11.13
CA ALA A 78 -5.73 -9.64 -10.22
C ALA A 78 -4.46 -8.94 -9.76
N ASP A 79 -4.44 -7.62 -9.79
CA ASP A 79 -3.36 -6.81 -9.23
C ASP A 79 -3.49 -6.83 -7.70
N VAL A 80 -2.41 -7.24 -7.03
CA VAL A 80 -2.28 -7.17 -5.57
C VAL A 80 -1.18 -6.20 -5.20
N THR A 81 -1.48 -5.26 -4.30
CA THR A 81 -0.56 -4.20 -3.91
C THR A 81 -0.35 -4.21 -2.40
N LEU A 82 0.91 -4.06 -1.98
CA LEU A 82 1.29 -4.02 -0.58
C LEU A 82 1.71 -2.59 -0.20
N TYR A 83 1.16 -2.11 0.91
CA TYR A 83 1.52 -0.84 1.52
C TYR A 83 1.99 -1.07 2.96
N SER A 84 2.84 -0.17 3.46
CA SER A 84 3.17 -0.11 4.87
C SER A 84 1.97 0.38 5.71
N GLU A 85 2.08 0.25 7.03
CA GLU A 85 1.08 0.79 7.98
C GLU A 85 0.77 2.28 7.80
N TYR A 86 1.71 3.04 7.25
CA TYR A 86 1.56 4.47 7.01
C TYR A 86 0.99 4.80 5.61
N GLY A 87 0.66 3.77 4.82
CA GLY A 87 0.10 3.92 3.48
C GLY A 87 1.13 4.17 2.37
N TYR A 88 2.43 3.99 2.64
CA TYR A 88 3.43 4.07 1.58
C TYR A 88 3.39 2.81 0.73
N TYR A 89 3.39 2.99 -0.59
CA TYR A 89 3.53 1.88 -1.53
C TYR A 89 4.87 1.17 -1.32
N LEU A 90 4.82 -0.15 -1.18
CA LEU A 90 6.01 -0.99 -1.05
C LEU A 90 6.29 -1.74 -2.35
N THR A 91 5.32 -2.52 -2.81
CA THR A 91 5.45 -3.36 -4.02
C THR A 91 4.07 -3.84 -4.50
N GLN A 92 4.02 -4.44 -5.68
CA GLN A 92 2.83 -5.08 -6.25
C GLN A 92 3.16 -6.35 -7.02
N GLY A 93 2.15 -7.14 -7.32
CA GLY A 93 2.23 -8.26 -8.25
C GLY A 93 0.87 -8.65 -8.81
N VAL A 94 0.82 -9.78 -9.51
CA VAL A 94 -0.39 -10.29 -10.14
C VAL A 94 -0.63 -11.73 -9.73
N THR A 95 -1.90 -12.08 -9.47
CA THR A 95 -2.26 -13.45 -9.10
C THR A 95 -2.06 -14.44 -10.24
N ASP A 96 -1.65 -15.66 -9.89
CA ASP A 96 -1.45 -16.76 -10.84
C ASP A 96 -2.76 -17.46 -11.23
N ILE A 97 -2.66 -18.60 -11.93
CA ILE A 97 -3.84 -19.37 -12.41
C ILE A 97 -4.72 -19.92 -11.27
N THR A 98 -4.19 -19.99 -10.05
CA THR A 98 -4.90 -20.43 -8.86
C THR A 98 -5.44 -19.25 -8.04
N GLY A 99 -5.30 -18.01 -8.55
CA GLY A 99 -5.69 -16.80 -7.84
C GLY A 99 -4.69 -16.40 -6.74
N PHE A 100 -3.49 -17.01 -6.74
CA PHE A 100 -2.50 -16.86 -5.68
C PHE A 100 -1.41 -15.85 -6.04
N TYR A 101 -0.97 -15.09 -5.04
CA TYR A 101 0.27 -14.31 -5.08
C TYR A 101 0.93 -14.32 -3.70
N ASN A 102 2.26 -14.16 -3.64
CA ASN A 102 3.02 -14.18 -2.39
C ASN A 102 3.95 -12.97 -2.29
N PHE A 103 3.75 -12.16 -1.25
CA PHE A 103 4.71 -11.14 -0.85
C PHE A 103 5.77 -11.77 0.05
N THR A 104 7.04 -11.47 -0.18
CA THR A 104 8.18 -12.05 0.56
C THR A 104 9.13 -10.97 1.05
N GLY A 105 9.99 -11.34 2.00
CA GLY A 105 11.05 -10.46 2.50
C GLY A 105 10.55 -9.44 3.52
N LEU A 106 9.38 -9.68 4.11
CA LEU A 106 8.69 -8.74 4.98
C LEU A 106 9.26 -8.78 6.40
N GLY A 107 9.52 -7.62 6.98
CA GLY A 107 9.86 -7.50 8.39
C GLY A 107 8.63 -7.52 9.29
N VAL A 108 8.89 -7.56 10.60
CA VAL A 108 7.86 -7.44 11.64
C VAL A 108 7.24 -6.05 11.58
N ALA A 109 5.98 -5.97 11.14
CA ALA A 109 5.21 -4.74 11.00
C ALA A 109 3.74 -5.07 10.65
N MET A 110 2.89 -4.04 10.66
CA MET A 110 1.56 -4.09 10.06
C MET A 110 1.62 -3.61 8.60
N TYR A 111 0.85 -4.27 7.73
CA TYR A 111 0.78 -4.02 6.29
C TYR A 111 -0.66 -3.92 5.84
N ARG A 112 -0.91 -3.11 4.80
CA ARG A 112 -2.18 -3.12 4.06
C ARG A 112 -1.99 -3.83 2.73
N VAL A 113 -2.78 -4.87 2.50
CA VAL A 113 -2.87 -5.52 1.19
C VAL A 113 -4.13 -5.02 0.50
N GLU A 114 -4.00 -4.69 -0.78
CA GLU A 114 -5.11 -4.32 -1.65
C GLU A 114 -5.20 -5.30 -2.81
N ALA A 115 -6.42 -5.64 -3.21
CA ALA A 115 -6.69 -6.46 -4.38
C ALA A 115 -7.61 -5.72 -5.37
N TYR A 116 -7.24 -5.78 -6.64
CA TYR A 116 -7.98 -5.16 -7.73
C TYR A 116 -8.04 -6.10 -8.93
N ALA A 117 -9.20 -6.15 -9.58
CA ALA A 117 -9.35 -6.77 -10.88
C ALA A 117 -10.31 -5.95 -11.73
N MET A 118 -10.08 -5.91 -13.04
CA MET A 118 -10.98 -5.22 -13.97
C MET A 118 -12.38 -5.81 -13.88
N SER A 119 -13.39 -4.95 -13.82
CA SER A 119 -14.81 -5.31 -13.65
C SER A 119 -15.18 -5.88 -12.27
N TYR A 120 -14.30 -5.79 -11.28
CA TYR A 120 -14.58 -6.10 -9.87
C TYR A 120 -14.46 -4.86 -8.99
N ASP A 121 -15.22 -4.83 -7.91
CA ASP A 121 -15.06 -3.86 -6.83
C ASP A 121 -13.74 -4.14 -6.11
N TYR A 122 -13.07 -3.06 -5.74
CA TYR A 122 -11.81 -3.09 -5.00
C TYR A 122 -12.04 -3.58 -3.56
N ASP A 123 -11.06 -4.30 -3.00
CA ASP A 123 -11.04 -4.69 -1.59
C ASP A 123 -9.65 -4.56 -0.97
N SER A 124 -9.59 -4.41 0.36
CA SER A 124 -8.35 -4.25 1.11
C SER A 124 -8.42 -4.84 2.51
N SER A 125 -7.31 -5.38 2.99
CA SER A 125 -7.19 -5.97 4.32
C SER A 125 -5.90 -5.54 5.02
N TRP A 126 -5.97 -5.43 6.34
CA TRP A 126 -4.80 -5.20 7.20
C TRP A 126 -4.29 -6.54 7.72
N VAL A 127 -2.98 -6.73 7.71
CA VAL A 127 -2.32 -7.93 8.22
C VAL A 127 -1.06 -7.56 8.98
N THR A 128 -0.72 -8.31 10.02
CA THR A 128 0.46 -8.05 10.85
C THR A 128 1.39 -9.24 10.80
N ILE A 129 2.68 -8.98 10.55
CA ILE A 129 3.77 -9.92 10.81
C ILE A 129 4.29 -9.61 12.21
N ASP A 130 4.03 -10.48 13.17
CA ASP A 130 4.39 -10.36 14.58
C ASP A 130 5.82 -10.86 14.87
N PHE A 131 6.36 -11.77 14.06
CA PHE A 131 7.74 -12.24 14.20
C PHE A 131 8.43 -12.58 12.86
N ASP A 132 9.77 -12.57 12.86
CA ASP A 132 10.56 -12.85 11.65
C ASP A 132 10.34 -14.28 11.14
N GLY A 133 10.03 -14.41 9.85
CA GLY A 133 9.74 -15.71 9.23
C GLY A 133 8.28 -16.16 9.33
N GLU A 134 7.39 -15.36 9.91
CA GLU A 134 5.96 -15.66 9.93
C GLU A 134 5.35 -15.63 8.52
N ALA A 135 4.34 -16.47 8.31
CA ALA A 135 3.57 -16.51 7.08
C ALA A 135 2.10 -16.24 7.42
N GLU A 136 1.57 -15.17 6.85
CA GLU A 136 0.18 -14.78 7.02
C GLU A 136 -0.62 -15.04 5.75
N LEU A 137 -1.93 -15.28 5.90
CA LEU A 137 -2.86 -15.56 4.81
C LEU A 137 -3.93 -14.46 4.73
N VAL A 138 -4.12 -13.90 3.54
CA VAL A 138 -5.21 -12.98 3.22
C VAL A 138 -6.02 -13.52 2.05
N GLU A 139 -7.33 -13.62 2.23
CA GLU A 139 -8.26 -13.99 1.16
C GLU A 139 -9.16 -12.80 0.81
N PHE A 140 -9.26 -12.49 -0.48
CA PHE A 140 -10.18 -11.50 -1.02
C PHE A 140 -11.28 -12.18 -1.82
N TYR A 141 -12.51 -11.73 -1.63
CA TYR A 141 -13.68 -12.19 -2.39
C TYR A 141 -14.29 -10.96 -3.09
N LEU A 142 -13.79 -10.65 -4.28
CA LEU A 142 -14.18 -9.43 -4.99
C LEU A 142 -15.56 -9.56 -5.62
N GLU A 143 -16.38 -8.52 -5.47
CA GLU A 143 -17.72 -8.46 -6.07
C GLU A 143 -17.64 -7.94 -7.52
N PRO A 144 -18.26 -8.59 -8.52
CA PRO A 144 -18.32 -8.04 -9.88
C PRO A 144 -19.09 -6.72 -9.93
N THR A 145 -18.48 -5.67 -10.48
CA THR A 145 -19.11 -4.34 -10.73
C THR A 145 -20.32 -4.42 -11.67
N PHE A 146 -20.42 -5.48 -12.46
CA PHE A 146 -21.59 -5.81 -13.25
C PHE A 146 -22.00 -7.24 -12.93
N THR A 147 -23.12 -7.39 -12.23
CA THR A 147 -23.88 -8.64 -12.21
C THR A 147 -24.86 -8.59 -13.39
N PRO A 148 -24.66 -9.38 -14.46
CA PRO A 148 -25.70 -9.52 -15.46
C PRO A 148 -26.94 -10.08 -14.76
N GLY A 149 -28.05 -9.32 -14.79
CA GLY A 149 -29.33 -9.85 -14.33
C GLY A 149 -29.69 -11.11 -15.12
N ASP A 150 -30.45 -12.01 -14.50
CA ASP A 150 -31.01 -13.23 -15.10
C ASP A 150 -32.16 -12.96 -16.09
N GLY A 151 -32.39 -11.68 -16.45
CA GLY A 151 -33.45 -11.25 -17.34
C GLY A 151 -33.27 -11.80 -18.75
N PHE A 152 -34.34 -12.38 -19.29
CA PHE A 152 -34.42 -12.82 -20.67
C PHE A 152 -35.53 -12.06 -21.41
N ILE A 153 -35.37 -11.90 -22.73
CA ILE A 153 -36.42 -11.41 -23.63
C ILE A 153 -36.86 -12.57 -24.51
N GLU A 154 -38.13 -12.95 -24.41
CA GLU A 154 -38.79 -13.86 -25.34
C GLU A 154 -39.59 -13.05 -26.37
N VAL A 155 -39.34 -13.32 -27.65
CA VAL A 155 -40.04 -12.66 -28.77
C VAL A 155 -40.78 -13.72 -29.57
N TYR A 156 -42.10 -13.55 -29.68
CA TYR A 156 -42.91 -14.26 -30.66
C TYR A 156 -43.06 -13.41 -31.91
N VAL A 157 -42.76 -13.98 -33.08
CA VAL A 157 -43.00 -13.36 -34.39
C VAL A 157 -44.15 -14.10 -35.06
N TYR A 158 -45.25 -13.39 -35.27
CA TYR A 158 -46.42 -13.89 -36.00
C TYR A 158 -46.42 -13.31 -37.42
N ASP A 159 -46.88 -14.10 -38.40
CA ASP A 159 -47.11 -13.60 -39.76
C ASP A 159 -48.31 -12.64 -39.77
N SER A 160 -48.22 -11.53 -40.51
CA SER A 160 -49.27 -10.51 -40.57
C SER A 160 -50.53 -10.92 -41.33
N VAL A 161 -50.53 -12.08 -41.99
CA VAL A 161 -51.56 -12.52 -42.96
C VAL A 161 -52.37 -13.72 -42.47
N THR A 162 -52.02 -14.36 -41.35
CA THR A 162 -52.86 -15.41 -40.75
C THR A 162 -53.38 -14.99 -39.38
N LEU A 163 -54.46 -14.19 -39.39
CA LEU A 163 -55.45 -14.21 -38.32
C LEU A 163 -56.56 -15.17 -38.75
N ASP A 164 -56.43 -16.44 -38.36
CA ASP A 164 -57.56 -17.37 -38.21
C ASP A 164 -57.54 -17.91 -36.77
#